data_AF-A0A6N8SCC6-F1
#
_entry.id   AF-A0A6N8SCC6-F1
#
_cell.length_a   1.000
_cell.length_b   1.000
_cell.length_c   1.000
_cell.angle_alpha   90.00
_cell.angle_beta   90.00
_cell.angle_gamma   90.00
#
_symmetry.space_group_name_H-M   'P 1'
#
loop_
_entity.id
_entity.type
_entity.pdbx_description
1 polymer ?
#
loop_
_entity_poly.entity_id
_entity_poly.type
_entity_poly.pdbx_seq_one_letter_code
_entity_poly.pdbx_strand_id
1 'polypeptide(L)' 'MTAPALPYIYRWNRQDRKGQPCEVLARGTMNSCAVRFADGYSMVTSRNALKKNKAIDEVRK' A
#
# COMPACT_ATOMS: atom_id res chain seq x y z
N MET A 1 -12.42 -8.52 14.39
CA MET A 1 -11.98 -7.48 13.45
C MET A 1 -10.66 -7.95 12.84
N THR A 2 -10.65 -8.38 11.58
CA THR A 2 -9.44 -8.84 10.91
C THR A 2 -8.52 -7.64 10.68
N ALA A 3 -7.33 -7.64 11.28
CA ALA A 3 -6.33 -6.61 11.01
C ALA A 3 -6.05 -6.57 9.50
N PRO A 4 -6.04 -5.39 8.85
CA PRO A 4 -5.74 -5.33 7.43
C PRO A 4 -4.33 -5.85 7.20
N ALA A 5 -4.22 -6.91 6.40
CA ALA A 5 -2.92 -7.28 5.86
C ALA A 5 -2.48 -6.10 4.99
N LEU A 6 -1.34 -5.48 5.32
CA LEU A 6 -0.74 -4.37 4.58
C LEU A 6 0.41 -4.94 3.70
N PRO A 7 0.08 -5.57 2.54
CA PRO A 7 1.05 -6.30 1.74
C PRO A 7 1.99 -5.42 0.94
N TYR A 8 1.82 -4.09 0.98
CA TYR A 8 2.65 -3.17 0.22
C TYR A 8 3.34 -2.15 1.13
N ILE A 9 4.49 -1.68 0.70
CA ILE A 9 5.22 -0.56 1.29
C ILE A 9 5.18 0.60 0.28
N TYR A 10 4.75 1.76 0.73
CA TYR A 10 4.77 2.98 -0.09
C TYR A 10 6.21 3.52 -0.17
N ARG A 11 6.83 3.54 -1.35
CA ARG A 11 8.28 3.80 -1.48
C ARG A 11 8.64 5.24 -1.87
N TRP A 12 7.67 6.05 -2.25
CA TRP A 12 7.91 7.42 -2.73
C TRP A 12 7.96 8.43 -1.59
N ASN A 13 8.72 9.50 -1.80
CA ASN A 13 8.76 10.63 -0.88
C ASN A 13 7.61 11.60 -1.17
N ARG A 14 6.39 11.24 -0.78
CA ARG A 14 5.18 12.04 -0.96
C ARG A 14 4.28 11.90 0.25
N GLN A 15 3.67 13.01 0.69
CA GLN A 15 2.73 13.06 1.82
C GLN A 15 3.29 12.47 3.12
N ASP A 16 4.62 12.50 3.28
CA ASP A 16 5.34 11.95 4.44
C ASP A 16 5.05 10.46 4.71
N ARG A 17 4.68 9.71 3.67
CA ARG A 17 4.31 8.29 3.76
C ARG A 17 5.39 7.31 3.33
N LYS A 18 6.60 7.77 3.06
CA LYS A 18 7.70 6.91 2.57
C LYS A 18 8.01 5.81 3.59
N GLY A 19 8.05 4.57 3.14
CA GLY A 19 8.32 3.39 3.96
C GLY A 19 7.11 2.83 4.71
N GLN A 20 5.96 3.52 4.68
CA GLN A 20 4.80 3.06 5.45
C GLN A 20 4.09 1.87 4.76
N PRO A 21 3.64 0.86 5.55
CA PRO A 21 2.81 -0.22 5.03
C PRO A 21 1.42 0.26 4.61
N CYS A 22 0.93 -0.28 3.52
CA CYS A 22 -0.38 0.01 2.96
C CYS A 22 -1.00 -1.23 2.28
N GLU A 23 -2.31 -1.16 2.06
CA GLU A 23 -3.06 -2.07 1.21
C GLU A 23 -3.63 -1.33 0.01
N VAL A 24 -3.90 -2.06 -1.07
CA VAL A 24 -4.60 -1.52 -2.25
C VAL A 24 -6.09 -1.82 -2.07
N LEU A 25 -6.92 -0.78 -2.05
CA LEU A 25 -8.37 -0.87 -1.97
C LEU A 25 -9.02 -1.05 -3.35
N ALA A 26 -8.50 -0.35 -4.35
CA ALA A 26 -9.03 -0.39 -5.72
C ALA A 26 -7.93 -0.15 -6.75
N ARG A 27 -8.09 -0.69 -7.95
CA ARG A 27 -7.21 -0.46 -9.09
C ARG A 27 -7.94 0.37 -10.15
N GLY A 28 -7.31 1.44 -10.60
CA GLY A 28 -7.84 2.30 -11.66
C GLY A 28 -7.07 2.14 -12.97
N THR A 29 -7.38 3.03 -13.91
CA THR A 29 -6.69 3.17 -15.21
C THR A 29 -5.33 3.87 -15.05
N MET A 30 -4.49 3.85 -16.09
CA MET A 30 -3.18 4.55 -16.11
C MET A 30 -2.27 4.22 -14.91
N ASN A 31 -2.20 2.95 -14.52
CA ASN A 31 -1.41 2.50 -13.35
C ASN A 31 -1.80 3.13 -12.00
N SER A 32 -2.99 3.73 -11.89
CA SER A 32 -3.48 4.25 -10.61
C SER A 32 -4.03 3.14 -9.70
N CYS A 33 -4.02 3.40 -8.40
CA CYS A 33 -4.68 2.60 -7.37
C CYS A 33 -5.03 3.47 -6.15
N ALA A 34 -6.13 3.14 -5.49
CA ALA A 34 -6.45 3.65 -4.16
C ALA A 34 -5.77 2.77 -3.11
N VAL A 35 -5.09 3.39 -2.15
CA VAL A 35 -4.42 2.70 -1.04
C VAL A 35 -4.93 3.19 0.30
N ARG A 36 -4.88 2.31 1.31
CA ARG A 36 -5.11 2.63 2.71
C ARG A 36 -3.90 2.29 3.55
N PHE A 37 -3.54 3.17 4.46
CA PHE A 37 -2.45 3.00 5.43
C PHE A 37 -2.98 2.51 6.78
N ALA A 38 -2.07 2.10 7.67
CA ALA A 38 -2.41 1.56 8.99
C ALA A 38 -3.21 2.54 9.88
N ASP A 39 -3.00 3.84 9.70
CA ASP A 39 -3.69 4.93 10.40
C ASP A 39 -5.08 5.25 9.80
N GLY A 40 -5.53 4.50 8.79
CA GLY A 40 -6.81 4.72 8.11
C GLY A 40 -6.76 5.79 7.01
N TYR A 41 -5.63 6.49 6.85
CA TYR A 41 -5.45 7.44 5.77
C TYR A 41 -5.53 6.73 4.42
N SER A 42 -6.24 7.33 3.47
CA SER A 42 -6.44 6.76 2.13
C SER A 42 -6.10 7.77 1.04
N MET A 43 -5.51 7.30 -0.06
CA MET A 43 -5.16 8.15 -1.19
C MET A 43 -5.12 7.39 -2.51
N VAL A 44 -5.27 8.12 -3.62
CA VAL A 44 -4.98 7.58 -4.96
C VAL A 44 -3.52 7.86 -5.30
N THR A 45 -2.81 6.83 -5.77
CA THR A 45 -1.41 6.92 -6.18
C THR A 45 -1.11 5.98 -7.33
N SER A 46 0.11 6.02 -7.87
CA SER A 46 0.56 5.07 -8.88
C SER A 46 0.95 3.75 -8.23
N ARG A 47 0.63 2.62 -8.86
CA ARG A 47 1.13 1.30 -8.48
C ARG A 47 2.65 1.22 -8.48
N ASN A 48 3.34 2.06 -9.26
CA ASN A 48 4.81 2.17 -9.26
C ASN A 48 5.38 2.72 -7.95
N ALA A 49 4.54 3.36 -7.13
CA ALA A 49 4.89 3.82 -5.79
C ALA A 49 4.83 2.69 -4.74
N LEU A 50 4.34 1.50 -5.11
CA LEU A 50 4.19 0.37 -4.21
C LEU A 50 5.31 -0.65 -4.41
N LYS A 51 5.84 -1.15 -3.29
CA LYS A 51 6.76 -2.29 -3.25
C LYS A 51 6.09 -3.40 -2.43
N LYS A 52 6.29 -4.67 -2.79
CA LYS A 52 5.80 -5.78 -1.95
C LYS A 52 6.44 -5.71 -0.56
N ASN A 53 5.61 -5.90 0.46
CA ASN A 53 6.04 -6.09 1.83
C ASN A 53 6.41 -7.56 2.04
N LYS A 54 7.71 -7.88 1.95
CA LYS A 54 8.21 -9.26 2.07
C LYS A 54 7.80 -9.94 3.38
N ALA A 55 7.74 -9.18 4.48
CA ALA A 55 7.33 -9.68 5.79
C ALA A 55 5.91 -10.26 5.81
N ILE A 56 5.04 -9.84 4.89
CA ILE A 56 3.67 -10.37 4.74
C ILE A 56 3.55 -11.32 3.54
N ASP A 57 4.34 -11.12 2.48
CA ASP A 57 4.37 -12.01 1.30
C ASP A 57 4.87 -13.41 1.66
N GLU A 58 5.87 -13.52 2.55
CA GLU A 58 6.40 -14.80 3.03
C GLU A 58 5.41 -15.57 3.92
N VAL A 59 4.57 -14.87 4.68
CA VAL A 59 3.52 -15.48 5.53
C VAL A 59 2.36 -16.04 4.70
N ARG A 60 2.16 -15.52 3.48
CA ARG A 60 1.09 -15.94 2.57
C ARG A 60 1.47 -17.07 1.63
N LYS A 61 2.75 -17.47 1.62
CA LYS A 61 3.28 -18.51 0.75
C LYS A 61 3.20 -19.87 1.43
#